data_AF-A0A6B0WVZ1-F1
#
_entry.id   AF-A0A6B0WVZ1-F1
#
_cell.length_a   1.000
_cell.length_b   1.000
_cell.length_c   1.000
_cell.angle_alpha   90.00
_cell.angle_beta   90.00
_cell.angle_gamma   90.00
#
_symmetry.space_group_name_H-M   'P 1'
#
loop_
_entity.id
_entity.type
_entity.pdbx_description
1 polymer ?
#
loop_
_entity_poly.entity_id
_entity_poly.type
_entity_poly.pdbx_seq_one_letter_code
_entity_poly.pdbx_strand_id
1 'polypeptide(L)' 'MGRTSDAKERLIQAAMDLFLTRSYTDVGVQELCKAAAVKKGSFYHFFE' A
#
# COMPACT_ATOMS: atom_id res chain seq x y z
N MET A 1 11.09 -4.00 22.13
CA MET A 1 11.30 -3.35 20.82
C MET A 1 10.15 -3.76 19.92
N GLY A 2 9.21 -2.86 19.62
CA GLY A 2 8.07 -3.18 18.75
C GLY A 2 8.58 -3.67 17.40
N ARG A 3 7.95 -4.71 16.83
CA ARG A 3 8.30 -5.21 15.50
C ARG A 3 8.21 -4.03 14.53
N THR A 4 9.33 -3.58 14.00
CA THR A 4 9.37 -2.62 12.91
C THR A 4 8.72 -3.28 11.70
N SER A 5 7.54 -2.78 11.34
CA SER A 5 6.79 -3.24 10.17
C SER A 5 7.18 -2.39 8.97
N ASP A 6 7.76 -3.02 7.96
CA ASP A 6 8.07 -2.46 6.64
C ASP A 6 6.82 -2.35 5.74
N ALA A 7 5.63 -2.70 6.25
CA ALA A 7 4.38 -2.67 5.50
C ALA A 7 4.04 -1.29 4.89
N LYS A 8 4.35 -0.19 5.59
CA LYS A 8 4.13 1.17 5.06
C LYS A 8 5.03 1.44 3.85
N GLU A 9 6.28 1.01 3.91
CA GLU A 9 7.25 1.19 2.84
C GLU A 9 6.89 0.36 1.61
N ARG A 10 6.47 -0.90 1.81
CA ARG A 10 5.90 -1.73 0.73
C ARG A 10 4.66 -1.13 0.08
N LEU A 11 3.78 -0.52 0.86
CA LEU A 11 2.60 0.18 0.33
C LEU A 11 2.99 1.38 -0.53
N ILE A 12 3.99 2.15 -0.12
CA ILE A 12 4.48 3.29 -0.92
C ILE A 12 5.11 2.80 -2.23
N GLN A 13 5.98 1.79 -2.17
CA GLN A 13 6.62 1.25 -3.37
C GLN A 13 5.58 0.69 -4.37
N ALA A 14 4.62 -0.11 -3.87
CA ALA A 14 3.56 -0.65 -4.72
C ALA A 14 2.68 0.45 -5.32
N ALA A 15 2.41 1.53 -4.57
CA ALA A 15 1.65 2.67 -5.08
C ALA A 15 2.42 3.38 -6.19
N MET A 16 3.73 3.60 -6.02
CA MET A 16 4.58 4.20 -7.05
C MET A 16 4.55 3.38 -8.34
N ASP A 17 4.75 2.06 -8.25
CA ASP A 17 4.76 1.17 -9.42
C ASP A 17 3.41 1.18 -10.17
N LEU A 18 2.30 1.20 -9.42
CA LEU A 18 0.95 1.24 -9.99
C LEU A 18 0.62 2.61 -10.60
N PHE A 19 0.99 3.71 -9.95
CA PHE A 19 0.71 5.06 -10.46
C PHE A 19 1.59 5.47 -11.64
N LEU A 20 2.76 4.84 -11.83
CA LEU A 20 3.57 5.04 -13.02
C LEU A 20 2.92 4.44 -14.28
N THR A 21 2.09 3.40 -14.11
CA THR A 21 1.48 2.67 -15.22
C THR A 21 -0.01 2.97 -15.39
N ARG A 22 -0.66 3.51 -14.36
CA ARG A 22 -2.11 3.79 -14.32
C ARG A 22 -2.42 5.11 -13.65
N SER A 23 -3.56 5.70 -13.98
CA SER A 23 -4.03 6.93 -13.33
C SER A 23 -4.28 6.70 -11.84
N TYR A 24 -4.06 7.74 -11.03
CA TYR A 24 -4.32 7.73 -9.59
C TYR A 24 -5.74 7.27 -9.23
N THR A 25 -6.73 7.65 -10.04
CA THR A 25 -8.15 7.31 -9.83
C THR A 25 -8.49 5.86 -10.15
N ASP A 26 -7.62 5.15 -10.86
CA ASP A 26 -7.84 3.77 -11.29
C ASP A 26 -7.29 2.76 -10.27
N VAL A 27 -6.30 3.16 -9.47
CA VAL A 27 -5.69 2.28 -8.46
C VAL A 27 -6.53 2.27 -7.19
N GLY A 28 -7.19 1.14 -6.93
CA GLY A 28 -7.98 0.94 -5.73
C GLY A 28 -7.15 0.52 -4.52
N VAL A 29 -7.58 0.90 -3.31
CA VAL A 29 -6.94 0.50 -2.03
C VAL A 29 -6.78 -1.02 -1.91
N GLN A 30 -7.75 -1.80 -2.40
CA GLN A 30 -7.68 -3.25 -2.32
C GLN A 30 -6.63 -3.85 -3.25
N GLU A 31 -6.45 -3.30 -4.45
CA GLU A 31 -5.39 -3.71 -5.39
C GLU A 31 -4.02 -3.35 -4.82
N LEU A 32 -3.88 -2.12 -4.31
CA LEU A 32 -2.65 -1.65 -3.67
C LEU A 32 -2.25 -2.55 -2.48
N CYS A 33 -3.20 -2.89 -1.61
CA CYS A 33 -2.97 -3.80 -0.49
C CYS A 33 -2.52 -5.19 -0.96
N LYS A 34 -3.10 -5.70 -2.05
CA LYS A 34 -2.68 -6.99 -2.63
C LYS A 34 -1.25 -6.91 -3.17
N ALA A 35 -0.92 -5.86 -3.92
CA ALA A 35 0.41 -5.65 -4.49
C ALA A 35 1.50 -5.53 -3.40
N ALA A 36 1.20 -4.87 -2.28
CA ALA A 36 2.13 -4.71 -1.16
C ALA A 36 2.17 -5.92 -0.19
N ALA A 37 1.35 -6.95 -0.42
CA ALA A 37 1.12 -8.06 0.50
C ALA A 37 0.75 -7.58 1.93
N VAL A 38 -0.17 -6.60 2.00
CA VAL A 38 -0.67 -6.01 3.24
C VAL A 38 -2.17 -6.26 3.39
N LYS A 39 -2.63 -6.47 4.63
CA LYS A 39 -4.07 -6.56 4.93
C LYS A 39 -4.70 -5.18 4.83
N LYS A 40 -5.90 -5.09 4.23
CA LYS A 40 -6.65 -3.83 4.11
C LYS A 40 -6.83 -3.08 5.43
N GLY A 41 -7.04 -3.80 6.54
CA GLY A 41 -7.13 -3.17 7.87
C GLY A 41 -5.84 -2.48 8.32
N SER A 42 -4.68 -3.03 7.95
CA SER A 42 -3.38 -2.41 8.24
C SER A 42 -3.14 -1.16 7.41
N PHE A 43 -3.68 -1.09 6.19
CA PHE A 43 -3.58 0.12 5.36
C PHE A 43 -4.13 1.35 6.09
N TYR A 44 -5.36 1.26 6.59
CA TYR A 44 -6.00 2.37 7.33
C TYR A 44 -5.36 2.68 8.68
N HIS A 45 -4.48 1.80 9.19
CA HIS A 45 -3.67 2.11 10.37
C HIS A 45 -2.44 2.97 10.03
N PHE A 46 -1.89 2.83 8.81
CA PHE A 46 -0.69 3.55 8.38
C PHE A 46 -0.98 4.88 7.66
N PHE A 47 -2.18 5.00 7.08
CA PHE A 47 -2.64 6.13 6.28
C PHE A 47 -4.03 6.54 6.78
N GLU A 48 -4.07 7.53 7.69
CA GLU A 48 -5.27 8.26 8.12
C GLU A 48 -5.43 9.55 7.31
#